data_AF-A0A7L2MHB0-F1
#
_entry.id   AF-A0A7L2MHB0-F1
#
_cell.length_a   1.000
_cell.length_b   1.000
_cell.length_c   1.000
_cell.angle_alpha   90.00
_cell.angle_beta   90.00
_cell.angle_gamma   90.00
#
_symmetry.space_group_name_H-M   'P 1'
#
loop_
_entity.id
_entity.type
_entity.pdbx_description
1 polymer ?
#
loop_
_entity_poly.entity_id
_entity_poly.type
_entity_poly.pdbx_seq_one_letter_code
_entity_poly.pdbx_strand_id
1 'polypeptide(L)'
;ARREAQKLRFGQWLLNAISSGSYPGLRWIDSAHTTFRVPWKHNARKDITSSDLEVFKVGGMSVTCSDVDFLKGPRAHLPAPPDLGKAEWAWKTNFRCALSSTHMFKLEQDHSKRGDDPHKVF
;
A
#
# COMPACT_ATOMS: atom_id res chain seq x y z
N ALA A 1 5.23 -21.77 4.55
CA ALA A 1 3.85 -21.65 5.07
C ALA A 1 3.47 -20.20 5.41
N ARG A 2 3.97 -19.61 6.51
CA ARG A 2 3.53 -18.28 6.98
C ARG A 2 3.83 -17.10 6.05
N ARG A 3 5.01 -17.07 5.41
CA ARG A 3 5.39 -15.98 4.46
C ARG A 3 4.58 -16.02 3.16
N GLU A 4 4.26 -17.21 2.64
CA GLU A 4 3.42 -17.35 1.45
C GLU A 4 1.98 -16.90 1.71
N ALA A 5 1.43 -17.24 2.88
CA ALA A 5 0.12 -16.73 3.31
C ALA A 5 0.10 -15.20 3.42
N GLN A 6 1.17 -14.57 3.91
CA GLN A 6 1.29 -13.11 3.99
C GLN A 6 1.32 -12.44 2.61
N LYS A 7 2.01 -13.04 1.63
CA LYS A 7 2.05 -12.53 0.24
C LYS A 7 0.65 -12.56 -0.40
N LEU A 8 -0.04 -13.69 -0.28
CA LEU A 8 -1.39 -13.85 -0.82
C LEU A 8 -2.39 -12.90 -0.16
N ARG A 9 -2.29 -12.70 1.16
CA ARG A 9 -3.13 -11.72 1.87
C ARG A 9 -2.89 -10.30 1.43
N PHE A 10 -1.64 -9.86 1.31
CA PHE A 10 -1.33 -8.52 0.82
C PHE A 10 -1.84 -8.34 -0.62
N GLY A 11 -1.60 -9.32 -1.50
CA GLY A 11 -2.08 -9.28 -2.87
C GLY A 11 -3.60 -9.15 -2.96
N GLN A 12 -4.34 -10.00 -2.24
CA GLN A 12 -5.81 -9.94 -2.22
C GLN A 12 -6.32 -8.63 -1.60
N TRP A 13 -5.71 -8.18 -0.51
CA TRP A 13 -6.03 -6.91 0.11
C TRP A 13 -5.81 -5.75 -0.87
N LEU A 14 -4.69 -5.74 -1.60
CA LEU A 14 -4.37 -4.68 -2.55
C LEU A 14 -5.41 -4.62 -3.68
N LEU A 15 -5.78 -5.76 -4.26
CA LEU A 15 -6.81 -5.84 -5.30
C LEU A 15 -8.17 -5.30 -4.81
N ASN A 16 -8.54 -5.64 -3.57
CA ASN A 16 -9.77 -5.14 -2.96
C ASN A 16 -9.69 -3.63 -2.71
N ALA A 17 -8.55 -3.12 -2.24
CA ALA A 17 -8.31 -1.69 -2.00
C ALA A 17 -8.32 -0.87 -3.29
N ILE A 18 -7.80 -1.41 -4.39
CA ILE A 18 -7.89 -0.79 -5.72
C ILE A 18 -9.36 -0.74 -6.17
N SER A 19 -10.06 -1.86 -6.04
CA SER A 19 -11.46 -1.98 -6.49
C SER A 19 -12.44 -1.16 -5.65
N SER A 20 -12.10 -0.85 -4.39
CA SER A 20 -12.94 -0.01 -3.54
C SER A 20 -12.93 1.47 -3.94
N GLY A 21 -11.93 1.90 -4.72
CA GLY A 21 -11.78 3.30 -5.14
C GLY A 21 -11.57 4.29 -3.98
N SER A 22 -11.30 3.79 -2.78
CA SER A 22 -11.24 4.61 -1.56
C SER A 22 -9.94 5.38 -1.40
N TYR A 23 -8.91 5.01 -2.17
CA TYR A 23 -7.57 5.55 -2.03
C TYR A 23 -7.20 6.39 -3.27
N PRO A 24 -7.02 7.71 -3.13
CA PRO A 24 -6.67 8.58 -4.25
C PRO A 24 -5.42 8.10 -4.99
N GLY A 25 -5.55 7.91 -6.31
CA GLY A 25 -4.46 7.50 -7.18
C GLY A 25 -4.10 6.00 -7.15
N LEU A 26 -4.66 5.20 -6.23
CA LEU A 26 -4.64 3.73 -6.28
C LEU A 26 -5.90 3.26 -6.99
N ARG A 27 -5.79 2.88 -8.27
CA ARG A 27 -6.94 2.52 -9.11
C ARG A 27 -6.57 1.62 -10.27
N TRP A 28 -7.56 0.90 -10.78
CA TRP A 28 -7.51 0.26 -12.09
C TRP A 28 -7.32 1.31 -13.19
N ILE A 29 -6.51 1.00 -14.20
CA ILE A 29 -6.33 1.85 -15.38
C ILE A 29 -6.97 1.26 -16.64
N ASP A 30 -7.31 -0.03 -16.59
CA ASP A 30 -8.03 -0.75 -17.62
C ASP A 30 -9.39 -1.23 -17.10
N SER A 31 -10.35 -1.41 -18.01
CA SER A 31 -11.68 -1.92 -17.66
C SER A 31 -11.70 -3.43 -17.39
N ALA A 32 -10.65 -4.16 -17.77
CA ALA A 32 -10.53 -5.60 -17.51
C ALA A 32 -9.95 -5.89 -16.11
N HIS A 33 -9.60 -4.86 -15.33
CA HIS A 33 -9.02 -4.98 -14.00
C HIS A 33 -7.77 -5.89 -14.00
N THR A 34 -6.92 -5.68 -15.00
CA THR A 34 -5.65 -6.41 -15.16
C THR A 34 -4.43 -5.53 -14.91
N THR A 35 -4.60 -4.22 -14.98
CA THR A 35 -3.53 -3.24 -14.83
C THR A 35 -3.95 -2.13 -13.88
N PHE A 36 -3.12 -1.85 -12.90
CA PHE A 36 -3.42 -0.83 -11.89
C PHE A 36 -2.23 0.09 -11.66
N ARG A 37 -2.53 1.26 -11.09
CA ARG A 37 -1.50 2.22 -10.68
C ARG A 37 -1.45 2.35 -9.17
N VAL A 38 -0.25 2.56 -8.65
CA VAL A 38 0.02 2.82 -7.24
C VAL A 38 0.68 4.19 -7.11
N PRO A 39 0.16 5.11 -6.26
CA PRO A 39 0.82 6.37 -5.97
C PRO A 39 2.24 6.17 -5.44
N TRP A 40 3.20 6.94 -5.96
CA TRP A 40 4.63 6.78 -5.62
C TRP A 40 5.29 8.09 -5.22
N LYS A 41 4.53 8.96 -4.55
CA LYS A 41 4.96 10.28 -4.08
C LYS A 41 6.12 10.17 -3.08
N HIS A 42 7.20 10.92 -3.34
CA HIS A 42 8.38 10.95 -2.48
C HIS A 42 8.11 11.71 -1.17
N ASN A 43 8.54 11.12 -0.03
CA ASN A 43 8.36 11.67 1.33
C ASN A 43 8.94 13.07 1.54
N ALA A 44 9.95 13.46 0.75
CA ALA A 44 10.57 14.77 0.83
C ALA A 44 9.65 15.92 0.33
N ARG A 45 8.49 15.57 -0.27
CA ARG A 45 7.51 16.56 -0.72
C ARG A 45 6.66 17.06 0.45
N LYS A 46 6.57 18.38 0.59
CA LYS A 46 5.80 19.07 1.65
C LYS A 46 4.28 18.94 1.50
N ASP A 47 3.78 18.45 0.37
CA ASP A 47 2.36 18.36 0.06
C ASP A 47 1.77 16.95 0.25
N ILE A 48 2.44 16.08 1.00
CA ILE A 48 1.88 14.77 1.39
C ILE A 48 0.76 14.99 2.40
N THR A 49 -0.41 14.45 2.09
CA THR A 49 -1.60 14.52 2.94
C THR A 49 -1.79 13.23 3.73
N SER A 50 -2.61 13.27 4.79
CA SER A 50 -2.99 12.05 5.54
C SER A 50 -3.66 11.00 4.64
N SER A 51 -4.41 11.42 3.62
CA SER A 51 -5.04 10.53 2.64
C SER A 51 -4.03 9.80 1.76
N ASP A 52 -2.92 10.46 1.38
CA ASP A 52 -1.82 9.82 0.66
C ASP A 52 -1.16 8.69 1.48
N LEU A 53 -1.23 8.79 2.81
CA LEU A 53 -0.60 7.85 3.74
C LEU A 53 -1.50 6.66 4.11
N GLU A 54 -2.81 6.79 3.92
CA GLU A 54 -3.78 5.81 4.41
C GLU A 54 -3.62 4.44 3.74
N VAL A 55 -3.38 4.42 2.43
CA VAL A 55 -3.10 3.17 1.68
C VAL A 55 -1.86 2.45 2.22
N PHE A 56 -0.81 3.20 2.56
CA PHE A 56 0.42 2.63 3.10
C PHE A 56 0.22 2.13 4.52
N LYS A 57 -0.58 2.82 5.33
CA LYS A 57 -0.94 2.40 6.69
C LYS A 57 -1.69 1.08 6.68
N VAL A 58 -2.80 1.01 5.95
CA VAL A 58 -3.66 -0.19 5.92
C VAL A 58 -2.93 -1.35 5.22
N GLY A 59 -2.24 -1.08 4.12
CA GLY A 59 -1.46 -2.09 3.42
C GLY A 59 -0.26 -2.58 4.22
N GLY A 60 0.47 -1.69 4.89
CA GLY A 60 1.56 -2.03 5.80
C GLY A 60 1.10 -2.86 6.98
N MET A 61 -0.06 -2.54 7.56
CA MET A 61 -0.69 -3.34 8.61
C MET A 61 -1.08 -4.74 8.10
N SER A 62 -1.61 -4.88 6.88
CA SER A 62 -1.98 -6.19 6.29
C SER A 62 -0.79 -7.17 6.25
N VAL A 63 0.45 -6.67 6.12
CA VAL A 63 1.68 -7.48 6.10
C VAL A 63 2.17 -7.84 7.51
N THR A 64 2.04 -6.91 8.46
CA THR A 64 2.63 -7.05 9.82
C THR A 64 1.69 -7.64 10.85
N CYS A 65 0.37 -7.46 10.67
CA CYS A 65 -0.66 -7.90 11.59
C CYS A 65 -0.94 -9.40 11.43
N SER A 66 -1.23 -10.09 12.54
CA SER A 66 -1.79 -11.44 12.47
C SER A 66 -3.25 -11.39 12.01
N ASP A 67 -3.81 -12.52 11.53
CA ASP A 67 -5.22 -12.59 11.11
C ASP A 67 -6.18 -12.12 12.22
N VAL A 68 -5.79 -12.32 13.49
CA VAL A 68 -6.52 -11.86 14.68
C VAL A 68 -6.49 -10.34 14.82
N ASP A 69 -5.38 -9.69 14.48
CA ASP A 69 -5.22 -8.23 14.59
C ASP A 69 -5.93 -7.50 13.42
N PHE A 70 -5.97 -8.11 12.24
CA PHE A 70 -6.69 -7.57 11.08
C PHE A 70 -8.21 -7.63 11.27
N LEU A 71 -8.74 -8.73 11.82
CA LEU A 71 -10.18 -8.91 12.07
C LEU A 71 -10.73 -7.98 13.14
N LYS A 72 -9.89 -7.47 14.05
CA LYS A 72 -10.30 -6.44 15.02
C LYS A 72 -10.42 -5.05 14.39
N GLY A 73 -10.17 -4.92 13.10
CA GLY A 73 -10.32 -3.70 12.31
C GLY A 73 -9.11 -2.76 12.42
N PRO A 74 -8.97 -1.81 11.48
CA PRO A 74 -7.81 -0.90 11.37
C PRO A 74 -7.59 0.03 12.59
N ARG A 75 -8.45 -0.04 13.61
CA ARG A 75 -8.39 0.72 14.87
C ARG A 75 -8.00 -0.12 16.10
N ALA A 76 -7.85 -1.42 15.97
CA ALA A 76 -7.41 -2.26 17.08
C ALA A 76 -5.90 -2.14 17.27
N HIS A 77 -5.51 -1.15 18.08
CA HIS A 77 -4.25 -1.03 18.81
C HIS A 77 -3.06 -1.87 18.29
N LEU A 78 -2.50 -1.51 17.14
CA LEU A 78 -1.05 -1.52 17.04
C LEU A 78 -0.60 -0.31 17.88
N PRO A 79 0.36 -0.43 18.81
CA PRO A 79 0.90 0.74 19.48
C PRO A 79 1.39 1.67 18.37
N ALA A 80 0.71 2.81 18.21
CA ALA A 80 1.21 3.85 17.34
C ALA A 80 2.65 4.11 17.80
N PRO A 81 3.66 3.99 16.92
CA PRO A 81 5.00 4.40 17.26
C PRO A 81 4.90 5.80 17.90
N PRO A 82 5.61 6.06 19.01
CA PRO A 82 5.51 7.33 19.74
C PRO A 82 5.84 8.55 18.88
N ASP A 83 6.36 8.31 17.68
CA ASP A 83 6.65 9.28 16.63
C ASP A 83 5.85 8.90 15.37
N LEU A 84 4.85 9.73 15.02
CA LEU A 84 4.01 9.56 13.82
C LEU A 84 4.85 9.51 12.54
N GLY A 85 5.93 10.29 12.47
CA GLY A 85 6.88 10.25 11.35
C GLY A 85 7.60 8.90 11.26
N LYS A 86 7.79 8.21 12.41
CA LYS A 86 8.33 6.84 12.42
C LYS A 86 7.36 5.79 11.92
N ALA A 87 6.08 5.94 12.25
CA ALA A 87 5.04 5.05 11.77
C ALA A 87 4.87 5.14 10.25
N GLU A 88 4.88 6.36 9.72
CA GLU A 88 4.69 6.63 8.29
C GLU A 88 5.79 6.03 7.42
N TRP A 89 7.07 6.11 7.83
CA TRP A 89 8.14 5.46 7.08
C TRP A 89 8.01 3.94 7.12
N ALA A 90 7.67 3.38 8.28
CA ALA A 90 7.56 1.92 8.45
C ALA A 90 6.45 1.35 7.58
N TRP A 91 5.29 2.02 7.53
CA TRP A 91 4.18 1.64 6.68
C TRP A 91 4.52 1.68 5.19
N LYS A 92 5.17 2.75 4.72
CA LYS A 92 5.63 2.87 3.33
C LYS A 92 6.65 1.80 2.98
N THR A 93 7.63 1.55 3.85
CA THR A 93 8.64 0.51 3.65
C THR A 93 7.99 -0.87 3.59
N ASN A 94 7.12 -1.20 4.54
CA ASN A 94 6.43 -2.50 4.59
C ASN A 94 5.55 -2.71 3.35
N PHE A 95 4.79 -1.71 2.93
CA PHE A 95 3.98 -1.77 1.72
C PHE A 95 4.85 -2.04 0.47
N ARG A 96 5.95 -1.30 0.30
CA ARG A 96 6.85 -1.45 -0.87
C ARG A 96 7.53 -2.82 -0.87
N CYS A 97 8.00 -3.28 0.28
CA CYS A 97 8.60 -4.60 0.43
C CYS A 97 7.57 -5.70 0.15
N ALA A 98 6.33 -5.57 0.64
CA ALA A 98 5.25 -6.52 0.36
C ALA A 98 4.92 -6.56 -1.13
N LEU A 99 4.72 -5.39 -1.75
CA LEU A 99 4.45 -5.27 -3.18
C LEU A 99 5.53 -5.98 -4.02
N SER A 100 6.81 -5.69 -3.75
CA SER A 100 7.93 -6.33 -4.46
C SER A 100 8.06 -7.83 -4.16
N SER A 101 7.77 -8.26 -2.92
CA SER A 101 7.99 -9.66 -2.50
C SER A 101 6.84 -10.61 -2.82
N THR A 102 5.65 -10.09 -3.17
CA THR A 102 4.54 -10.94 -3.61
C THR A 102 4.85 -11.67 -4.92
N HIS A 103 5.65 -11.07 -5.81
CA HIS A 103 5.87 -11.54 -7.18
C HIS A 103 4.57 -11.75 -7.99
N MET A 104 3.43 -11.24 -7.48
CA MET A 104 2.12 -11.35 -8.13
C MET A 104 1.89 -10.25 -9.16
N PHE A 105 2.61 -9.14 -9.03
CA PHE A 105 2.43 -7.93 -9.83
C PHE A 105 3.75 -7.57 -10.49
N LYS A 106 3.71 -7.31 -11.79
CA LYS A 106 4.90 -6.98 -12.58
C LYS A 106 4.89 -5.50 -12.88
N LEU A 107 5.97 -4.81 -12.56
CA LEU A 107 6.10 -3.40 -12.93
C LEU A 107 6.12 -3.27 -14.46
N GLU A 108 5.09 -2.63 -15.01
CA GLU A 108 4.95 -2.32 -16.43
C GLU A 108 5.53 -0.94 -16.75
N GLN A 109 5.23 0.07 -15.93
CA GLN A 109 5.70 1.45 -16.15
C GLN A 109 6.11 2.14 -14.85
N ASP A 110 7.24 2.85 -14.88
CA ASP A 110 7.74 3.63 -13.75
C ASP A 110 7.61 5.13 -13.99
N HIS A 111 6.53 5.71 -13.48
CA HIS A 111 6.26 7.16 -13.51
C HIS A 111 6.62 7.84 -12.17
N SER A 112 7.44 7.21 -11.33
CA SER A 112 7.72 7.71 -9.97
C SER A 112 8.43 9.07 -9.93
N LYS A 113 9.09 9.45 -11.03
CA LYS A 113 9.81 10.72 -11.16
C LYS A 113 8.96 11.87 -11.71
N ARG A 114 7.67 11.64 -12.05
CA ARG A 114 6.78 12.71 -12.53
C ARG A 114 6.53 13.73 -11.41
N GLY A 115 6.60 15.01 -11.74
CA GLY A 115 6.46 16.11 -10.77
C GLY A 115 5.03 16.35 -10.31
N ASP A 116 4.07 16.17 -11.21
CA ASP A 116 2.63 16.34 -11.00
C ASP A 116 2.02 15.12 -10.30
N ASP A 117 2.19 13.95 -10.91
CA ASP A 117 1.49 12.71 -10.53
C ASP A 117 2.45 11.51 -10.52
N PRO A 118 3.32 11.40 -9.50
CA PRO A 118 4.26 10.30 -9.38
C PRO A 118 3.53 9.00 -9.04
N HIS A 119 3.61 8.00 -9.92
CA HIS A 119 2.97 6.70 -9.74
C HIS A 119 3.76 5.57 -10.40
N LYS A 120 3.42 4.32 -10.10
CA LYS A 120 3.93 3.13 -10.80
C LYS A 120 2.76 2.30 -11.31
N VAL A 121 2.90 1.72 -12.49
CA VAL A 121 1.90 0.87 -13.13
C VAL A 121 2.35 -0.57 -13.04
N PHE A 122 1.46 -1.42 -12.55
CA PHE A 122 1.66 -2.85 -12.36
C PHE A 122 0.57 -3.66 -13.05
#